data_AF-A0A2G6SYI6-F1
#
_entry.id   AF-A0A2G6SYI6-F1
#
_cell.length_a   1.000
_cell.length_b   1.000
_cell.length_c   1.000
_cell.angle_alpha   90.00
_cell.angle_beta   90.00
_cell.angle_gamma   90.00
#
_symmetry.space_group_name_H-M   'P 1'
#
loop_
_entity.id
_entity.type
_entity.pdbx_description
1 polymer ?
#
loop_
_entity_poly.entity_id
_entity_poly.type
_entity_poly.pdbx_seq_one_letter_code
_entity_poly.pdbx_strand_id
1 'polypeptide(L)'
;MPHERRHYVRVQFDAPALLTIATAAFSVQVLDLSLKGALVTLPDNAMVPAGMPCQLTVPLAETGDHISMTAGIAHVDGNHAGLLCRSIDLDSVTHLRRLIELQLGDPALLERDLAELIQVSVSSGN
;
A
#
# COMPACT_ATOMS: atom_id res chain seq x y z
N MET A 1 5.32 -7.64 -26.64
CA MET A 1 5.81 -6.97 -25.41
C MET A 1 5.31 -5.53 -25.48
N PRO A 2 4.42 -5.08 -24.57
CA PRO A 2 4.89 -4.76 -23.22
C PRO A 2 3.85 -4.89 -22.06
N HIS A 3 4.36 -5.00 -20.82
CA HIS A 3 3.69 -4.77 -19.52
C HIS A 3 2.87 -5.90 -18.83
N GLU A 4 3.45 -7.10 -18.70
CA GLU A 4 2.98 -8.17 -17.78
C GLU A 4 3.29 -7.90 -16.29
N ARG A 5 2.97 -6.72 -15.74
CA ARG A 5 3.30 -6.40 -14.32
C ARG A 5 2.21 -5.64 -13.55
N ARG A 6 0.94 -6.01 -13.75
CA ARG A 6 -0.15 -5.58 -12.86
C ARG A 6 -0.89 -6.80 -12.32
N HIS A 7 -0.15 -7.69 -11.65
CA HIS A 7 -0.64 -8.83 -10.89
C HIS A 7 -0.55 -8.51 -9.39
N TYR A 8 -1.09 -7.36 -8.99
CA TYR A 8 -1.29 -7.04 -7.59
C TYR A 8 -2.66 -6.42 -7.47
N VAL A 9 -3.51 -7.12 -6.72
CA VAL A 9 -4.84 -6.65 -6.39
C VAL A 9 -4.74 -5.28 -5.70
N ARG A 10 -5.28 -4.27 -6.36
CA ARG A 10 -5.46 -2.92 -5.81
C ARG A 10 -6.89 -2.80 -5.36
N VAL A 11 -7.05 -2.43 -4.11
CA VAL A 11 -8.35 -2.27 -3.48
C VAL A 11 -8.61 -0.78 -3.30
N GLN A 12 -9.79 -0.32 -3.73
CA GLN A 12 -10.16 1.09 -3.61
C GLN A 12 -10.53 1.35 -2.17
N PHE A 13 -9.62 2.01 -1.44
CA PHE A 13 -9.78 2.20 -0.01
C PHE A 13 -9.85 3.68 0.31
N ASP A 14 -11.04 4.24 0.21
CA ASP A 14 -11.33 5.65 0.53
C ASP A 14 -11.37 5.81 2.05
N ALA A 15 -10.21 6.03 2.64
CA ALA A 15 -10.06 6.21 4.08
C ALA A 15 -9.00 7.25 4.42
N PRO A 16 -9.21 8.01 5.52
CA PRO A 16 -8.18 8.89 6.04
C PRO A 16 -6.98 8.08 6.51
N ALA A 17 -5.79 8.53 6.17
CA ALA A 17 -4.54 7.98 6.66
C ALA A 17 -3.58 9.10 7.06
N LEU A 18 -2.56 8.75 7.82
CA LEU A 18 -1.50 9.66 8.21
C LEU A 18 -0.21 9.25 7.50
N LEU A 19 0.31 10.14 6.66
CA LEU A 19 1.60 9.99 6.01
C LEU A 19 2.66 10.69 6.86
N THR A 20 3.48 9.91 7.55
CA THR A 20 4.60 10.41 8.33
C THR A 20 5.88 10.30 7.52
N ILE A 21 6.57 11.42 7.31
CA ILE A 21 7.92 11.45 6.74
C ILE A 21 8.91 11.87 7.83
N ALA A 22 10.20 11.74 7.56
CA ALA A 22 11.25 12.11 8.51
C ALA A 22 11.15 13.56 9.03
N THR A 23 10.54 14.46 8.25
CA THR A 23 10.48 15.89 8.56
C THR A 23 9.11 16.37 9.07
N ALA A 24 8.02 15.64 8.82
CA ALA A 24 6.65 16.09 9.08
C ALA A 24 5.63 14.94 8.98
N ALA A 25 4.40 15.17 9.44
CA ALA A 25 3.28 14.28 9.20
C ALA A 25 2.15 15.03 8.49
N PHE A 26 1.53 14.37 7.51
CA PHE A 26 0.45 14.92 6.70
C PHE A 26 -0.77 14.01 6.78
N SER A 27 -1.93 14.62 7.01
CA SER A 27 -3.21 13.91 6.90
C SER A 27 -3.52 13.75 5.42
N VAL A 28 -3.60 12.51 4.95
CA VAL A 28 -3.78 12.13 3.55
C VAL A 28 -5.03 11.26 3.41
N GLN A 29 -5.53 11.10 2.18
CA GLN A 29 -6.58 10.14 1.88
C GLN A 29 -5.99 9.00 1.07
N VAL A 30 -6.24 7.76 1.45
CA VAL A 30 -5.90 6.61 0.62
C VAL A 30 -6.92 6.54 -0.53
N LEU A 31 -6.44 6.32 -1.75
CA LEU A 31 -7.29 6.14 -2.93
C LEU A 31 -7.33 4.66 -3.33
N ASP A 32 -6.15 4.06 -3.48
CA ASP A 32 -6.00 2.62 -3.70
C ASP A 32 -4.84 2.08 -2.89
N LEU A 33 -4.99 0.85 -2.40
CA LEU A 33 -3.98 0.20 -1.59
C LEU A 33 -3.71 -1.21 -2.12
N SER A 34 -2.46 -1.63 -2.03
CA SER A 34 -1.98 -2.94 -2.49
C SER A 34 -0.84 -3.44 -1.60
N LEU A 35 -0.51 -4.73 -1.71
CA LEU A 35 0.64 -5.30 -0.99
C LEU A 35 1.98 -4.66 -1.40
N LYS A 36 2.08 -4.12 -2.62
CA LYS A 36 3.28 -3.47 -3.15
C LYS A 36 3.36 -1.97 -2.87
N GLY A 37 2.28 -1.34 -2.41
CA GLY A 37 2.25 0.11 -2.26
C GLY A 37 0.84 0.66 -2.18
N ALA A 38 0.74 1.98 -2.09
CA ALA A 38 -0.53 2.69 -1.96
C ALA A 38 -0.49 3.97 -2.78
N LEU A 39 -1.63 4.38 -3.30
CA LEU A 39 -1.84 5.70 -3.85
C LEU A 39 -2.59 6.54 -2.83
N VAL A 40 -2.03 7.70 -2.51
CA VAL A 40 -2.64 8.63 -1.54
C VAL A 40 -2.78 10.02 -2.14
N THR A 41 -3.83 10.73 -1.70
CA THR A 41 -4.02 12.15 -1.97
C THR A 41 -3.41 12.97 -0.85
N LEU A 42 -2.44 13.77 -1.22
CA LEU A 42 -1.77 14.75 -0.41
C LEU A 42 -2.65 16.00 -0.22
N PRO A 43 -2.60 16.65 0.96
CA PRO A 43 -3.30 17.91 1.17
C PRO A 43 -2.65 19.04 0.37
N ASP A 44 -3.41 20.09 0.08
CA ASP A 44 -2.90 21.29 -0.57
C ASP A 44 -1.77 21.90 0.28
N ASN A 45 -0.57 21.99 -0.32
CA ASN A 45 0.73 22.38 0.28
C ASN A 45 1.58 21.27 0.93
N ALA A 46 1.23 19.99 0.82
CA ALA A 46 2.15 18.93 1.23
C ALA A 46 3.35 18.85 0.26
N MET A 47 4.51 19.29 0.72
CA MET A 47 5.78 19.13 0.03
C MET A 47 6.39 17.79 0.42
N VAL A 48 6.16 16.77 -0.40
CA VAL A 48 6.71 15.44 -0.18
C VAL A 48 7.61 15.07 -1.35
N PRO A 49 8.94 15.05 -1.16
CA PRO A 49 9.86 14.75 -2.26
C PRO A 49 9.88 13.26 -2.57
N ALA A 50 9.88 12.94 -3.87
CA ALA A 50 10.06 11.58 -4.35
C ALA A 50 11.41 11.00 -3.91
N GLY A 51 11.42 9.71 -3.57
CA GLY A 51 12.57 8.97 -3.07
C GLY A 51 12.70 8.96 -1.54
N MET A 52 11.95 9.79 -0.80
CA MET A 52 12.01 9.77 0.65
C MET A 52 11.29 8.58 1.26
N PRO A 53 11.83 7.98 2.34
CA PRO A 53 11.11 7.02 3.14
C PRO A 53 9.97 7.71 3.90
N CYS A 54 8.83 7.02 3.96
CA CYS A 54 7.63 7.47 4.63
C CYS A 54 6.97 6.29 5.36
N GLN A 55 6.12 6.60 6.31
CA GLN A 55 5.30 5.64 7.02
C GLN A 55 3.85 6.04 6.83
N LEU A 56 3.07 5.14 6.24
CA LEU A 56 1.65 5.29 6.07
C LEU A 56 0.96 4.57 7.23
N THR A 57 0.17 5.32 8.00
CA THR A 57 -0.67 4.78 9.07
C THR A 57 -2.13 4.91 8.69
N VAL A 58 -2.80 3.79 8.50
CA VAL A 58 -4.21 3.73 8.10
C VAL A 58 -5.04 3.20 9.28
N PRO A 59 -5.80 4.05 9.98
CA PRO A 59 -6.67 3.60 11.07
C PRO A 59 -7.84 2.75 10.53
N LEU A 60 -8.08 1.61 11.16
CA LEU A 60 -9.21 0.72 10.89
C LEU A 60 -10.36 1.10 11.83
N ALA A 61 -11.37 1.79 11.28
CA ALA A 61 -12.47 2.33 12.06
C ALA A 61 -13.30 1.27 12.82
N GLU A 62 -13.28 0.01 12.37
CA GLU A 62 -14.11 -1.06 12.94
C GLU A 62 -13.52 -1.73 14.18
N THR A 63 -12.20 -1.80 14.31
CA THR A 63 -11.54 -2.55 15.39
C THR A 63 -10.68 -1.70 16.32
N GLY A 64 -10.40 -0.44 15.94
CA GLY A 64 -9.45 0.41 16.66
C GLY A 64 -7.98 0.08 16.37
N ASP A 65 -7.73 -0.91 15.51
CA ASP A 65 -6.40 -1.22 14.99
C ASP A 65 -5.98 -0.22 13.92
N HIS A 66 -4.70 -0.26 13.55
CA HIS A 66 -4.16 0.56 12.47
C HIS A 66 -3.16 -0.23 11.64
N ILE A 67 -3.20 -0.04 10.33
CA ILE A 67 -2.22 -0.60 9.40
C ILE A 67 -1.05 0.38 9.35
N SER A 68 0.11 -0.06 9.82
CA SER A 68 1.36 0.67 9.71
C SER A 68 2.21 0.07 8.60
N MET A 69 2.41 0.84 7.53
CA MET A 69 3.19 0.44 6.37
C MET A 69 4.37 1.39 6.19
N THR A 70 5.59 0.85 6.24
CA THR A 70 6.78 1.60 5.82
C THR A 70 6.88 1.55 4.31
N ALA A 71 6.86 2.72 3.68
CA ALA A 71 6.93 2.88 2.25
C ALA A 71 7.99 3.91 1.86
N GLY A 72 8.22 4.07 0.56
CA GLY A 72 8.95 5.22 0.01
C GLY A 72 8.09 5.93 -1.01
N ILE A 73 8.20 7.25 -1.08
CA ILE A 73 7.54 8.04 -2.11
C ILE A 73 8.16 7.66 -3.46
N ALA A 74 7.41 7.00 -4.33
CA ALA A 74 7.89 6.62 -5.66
C ALA A 74 7.85 7.81 -6.63
N HIS A 75 6.75 8.54 -6.61
CA HIS A 75 6.54 9.76 -7.39
C HIS A 75 5.40 10.57 -6.80
N VAL A 76 5.37 11.86 -7.11
CA VAL A 76 4.28 12.77 -6.75
C VAL A 76 3.81 13.46 -8.02
N ASP A 77 2.51 13.42 -8.27
CA ASP A 77 1.83 14.00 -9.43
C ASP A 77 0.70 14.90 -8.93
N GLY A 78 0.94 16.22 -8.93
CA GLY A 78 0.03 17.21 -8.36
C GLY A 78 -0.26 16.94 -6.88
N ASN A 79 -1.50 16.60 -6.56
CA ASN A 79 -1.96 16.26 -5.22
C ASN A 79 -1.92 14.74 -4.94
N HIS A 80 -1.41 13.90 -5.84
CA HIS A 80 -1.34 12.45 -5.64
C HIS A 80 0.10 12.00 -5.42
N ALA A 81 0.32 11.13 -4.44
CA ALA A 81 1.61 10.50 -4.19
C ALA A 81 1.50 8.99 -4.31
N GLY A 82 2.32 8.42 -5.19
CA GLY A 82 2.50 6.98 -5.29
C GLY A 82 3.50 6.51 -4.24
N LEU A 83 3.08 5.62 -3.36
CA LEU A 83 3.90 5.01 -2.31
C LEU A 83 4.31 3.60 -2.73
N LEU A 84 5.58 3.26 -2.53
CA LEU A 84 6.11 1.92 -2.73
C LEU A 84 6.35 1.28 -1.36
N CYS A 85 5.61 0.21 -1.04
CA CYS A 85 5.78 -0.55 0.19
C CYS A 85 7.21 -1.10 0.26
N ARG A 86 7.91 -0.83 1.37
CA ARG A 86 9.23 -1.37 1.67
C ARG A 86 9.14 -2.51 2.68
N SER A 87 8.37 -2.28 3.73
CA SER A 87 8.12 -3.25 4.79
C SER A 87 6.78 -2.95 5.45
N ILE A 88 6.08 -3.99 5.84
CA ILE A 88 4.83 -3.92 6.57
C ILE A 88 4.95 -4.86 7.77
N ASP A 89 4.39 -4.45 8.90
CA ASP A 89 4.39 -5.28 10.10
C ASP A 89 3.48 -6.51 9.92
N LEU A 90 3.73 -7.60 10.66
CA LEU A 90 2.96 -8.84 10.55
C LEU A 90 1.48 -8.62 10.90
N ASP A 91 1.19 -7.79 11.90
CA ASP A 91 -0.19 -7.49 12.27
C ASP A 91 -0.86 -6.67 11.15
N SER A 92 -0.14 -5.65 10.67
CA SER A 92 -0.59 -4.76 9.60
C SER A 92 -0.84 -5.48 8.28
N VAL A 93 0.00 -6.46 7.90
CA VAL A 93 -0.21 -7.25 6.68
C VAL A 93 -1.39 -8.19 6.82
N THR A 94 -1.67 -8.69 8.03
CA THR A 94 -2.84 -9.54 8.30
C THR A 94 -4.13 -8.74 8.15
N HIS A 95 -4.18 -7.54 8.73
CA HIS A 95 -5.31 -6.62 8.55
C HIS A 95 -5.48 -6.19 7.10
N LEU A 96 -4.37 -5.87 6.43
CA LEU A 96 -4.39 -5.50 5.03
C LEU A 96 -4.93 -6.64 4.16
N ARG A 97 -4.44 -7.86 4.40
CA ARG A 97 -4.92 -9.06 3.71
C ARG A 97 -6.43 -9.20 3.90
N ARG A 98 -6.90 -9.10 5.14
CA ARG A 98 -8.32 -9.21 5.47
C ARG A 98 -9.17 -8.15 4.78
N LEU A 99 -8.67 -6.91 4.74
CA LEU A 99 -9.33 -5.79 4.06
C LEU A 99 -9.43 -6.06 2.56
N ILE A 100 -8.36 -6.56 1.94
CA ILE A 100 -8.35 -6.94 0.52
C ILE A 100 -9.36 -8.07 0.27
N GLU A 101 -9.41 -9.09 1.12
CA GLU A 101 -10.39 -10.19 1.03
C GLU A 101 -11.84 -9.67 1.14
N LEU A 102 -12.09 -8.74 2.07
CA LEU A 102 -13.41 -8.14 2.28
C LEU A 102 -13.85 -7.29 1.08
N GLN A 103 -12.94 -6.52 0.48
CA GLN A 103 -13.26 -5.71 -0.69
C GLN A 103 -13.41 -6.53 -1.99
N LEU A 104 -12.67 -7.64 -2.14
CA LEU A 104 -12.83 -8.51 -3.31
C LEU A 104 -14.04 -9.42 -3.21
N GLY A 105 -14.54 -9.68 -2.01
CA GLY A 105 -15.68 -10.57 -1.77
C GLY A 105 -15.39 -12.05 -2.03
N ASP A 106 -14.24 -12.40 -2.62
CA ASP A 106 -13.81 -13.77 -2.91
C ASP A 106 -12.34 -14.01 -2.50
N PRO A 107 -12.08 -14.83 -1.46
CA PRO A 107 -10.72 -15.08 -0.95
C PRO A 107 -9.83 -15.86 -1.94
N ALA A 108 -10.39 -16.56 -2.92
CA ALA A 108 -9.61 -17.35 -3.87
C ALA A 108 -8.84 -16.48 -4.88
N LEU A 109 -9.30 -15.25 -5.11
CA LEU A 109 -8.59 -14.27 -5.95
C LEU A 109 -7.32 -13.75 -5.26
N LEU A 110 -7.34 -13.60 -3.94
CA LEU A 110 -6.16 -13.22 -3.17
C LEU A 110 -5.13 -14.36 -3.10
N GLU A 111 -5.57 -15.61 -2.88
CA GLU A 111 -4.65 -16.75 -2.82
C GLU A 111 -3.85 -16.95 -4.12
N ARG A 112 -4.46 -16.63 -5.27
CA ARG A 112 -3.78 -16.64 -6.57
C ARG A 112 -2.66 -15.60 -6.66
N ASP A 113 -2.90 -14.38 -6.18
CA ASP A 113 -1.92 -13.28 -6.17
C ASP A 113 -0.74 -13.60 -5.22
N LEU A 114 -1.05 -14.20 -4.06
CA LEU A 114 -0.03 -14.63 -3.09
C LEU A 114 0.82 -15.80 -3.62
N ALA A 115 0.22 -16.74 -4.35
CA ALA A 115 0.95 -17.85 -4.95
C ALA A 115 2.00 -17.35 -5.97
N GLU A 116 1.69 -16.31 -6.73
CA GLU A 116 2.67 -15.70 -7.66
C GLU A 116 3.80 -14.95 -6.94
N LEU A 117 3.51 -14.31 -5.80
CA LEU A 117 4.52 -13.72 -4.92
C LEU A 117 5.58 -14.75 -4.47
N ILE A 118 5.16 -15.99 -4.18
CA ILE A 118 6.04 -17.07 -3.71
C ILE A 118 6.76 -17.76 -4.88
N GLN A 119 6.15 -17.86 -6.06
CA GLN A 119 6.77 -18.51 -7.22
C GLN A 119 7.97 -17.74 -7.80
N VAL A 120 8.03 -16.42 -7.63
CA VAL A 120 9.18 -15.61 -8.09
C VAL A 120 10.47 -15.92 -7.29
N SER A 121 10.36 -16.47 -6.08
CA SER A 121 11.51 -16.85 -5.25
C SER A 121 12.13 -18.23 -5.55
N VAL A 122 11.55 -19.06 -6.43
CA VAL A 122 12.01 -20.45 -6.64
C VAL A 122 12.66 -20.72 -8.00
N SER A 123 12.89 -19.70 -8.83
CA SER A 123 13.44 -19.90 -10.20
C SER A 123 14.90 -19.47 -10.40
N SER A 124 15.69 -19.24 -9.34
CA SER A 124 17.15 -19.14 -9.45
C SER A 124 17.81 -20.39 -8.89
N GLY A 125 17.67 -21.48 -9.63
CA GLY A 125 18.24 -22.78 -9.31
C GLY A 125 18.34 -23.64 -10.55
N ASN A 126 19.13 -23.20 -11.53
CA ASN A 126 19.84 -24.08 -12.46
C ASN A 126 21.01 -23.34 -13.12
#